data_AF-A0A329DZY6-F1
#
_entry.id   AF-A0A329DZY6-F1
#
_cell.length_a   1.000
_cell.length_b   1.000
_cell.length_c   1.000
_cell.angle_alpha   90.00
_cell.angle_beta   90.00
_cell.angle_gamma   90.00
#
_symmetry.space_group_name_H-M   'P 1'
#
loop_
_entity.id
_entity.type
_entity.pdbx_description
1 polymer ?
#
loop_
_entity_poly.entity_id
_entity_poly.type
_entity_poly.pdbx_seq_one_letter_code
_entity_poly.pdbx_strand_id
1 'polypeptide(L)'
;MAALRLSATSHIATHSLKTLFGEKTVWLFILLFTVLVVLSAYLGWSANTTVDAIYTDAKQYLLKAGNPVPPNPVMDSSPLSMLRNLSVYFGLIGVLVAIVMGYQLIAEDRKSGVLPLIATRLTSRREYACAKVGVFSGVLALLTLISLLVCGLVFVCLPSISLSGSQLRQLFEFHFFAYAYMATFGLFAMGCTAFAKKQSIALLTPISLWLIITFILPSLMANVNPTAAINPISTLVPVPDSAFFTIVHGYLAPIALAQNFDAISAQLLEYGPILSPLPVIQWGSLICAFTLSALFAVEAIGRMRMEKGAFNE
;
A
#
# COMPACT_ATOMS: atom_id res chain seq x y z
N MET A 1 -43.32 -13.08 12.14
CA MET A 1 -42.13 -13.20 11.26
C MET A 1 -41.69 -11.80 10.87
N ALA A 2 -40.92 -11.14 11.73
CA ALA A 2 -40.38 -9.81 11.44
C ALA A 2 -39.17 -9.99 10.51
N ALA A 3 -39.35 -9.72 9.22
CA ALA A 3 -38.24 -9.64 8.30
C ALA A 3 -37.23 -8.63 8.87
N LEU A 4 -36.01 -9.08 9.17
CA LEU A 4 -34.88 -8.24 9.51
C LEU A 4 -34.77 -7.16 8.43
N ARG A 5 -35.27 -5.96 8.72
CA ARG A 5 -35.10 -4.79 7.85
C ARG A 5 -33.60 -4.48 7.84
N LEU A 6 -32.92 -5.00 6.84
CA LEU A 6 -31.58 -4.59 6.46
C LEU A 6 -31.56 -3.05 6.41
N SER A 7 -30.68 -2.44 7.20
CA SER A 7 -30.59 -0.98 7.30
C SER A 7 -30.26 -0.37 5.93
N ALA A 8 -30.67 0.87 5.66
CA ALA A 8 -30.37 1.55 4.38
C ALA A 8 -28.87 1.47 4.02
N THR A 9 -28.00 1.53 5.03
CA THR A 9 -26.53 1.35 4.91
C THR A 9 -26.16 0.01 4.26
N SER A 10 -26.79 -1.09 4.65
CA SER A 10 -26.48 -2.42 4.12
C SER A 10 -26.89 -2.59 2.65
N HIS A 11 -28.00 -1.98 2.24
CA HIS A 11 -28.42 -1.96 0.85
C HIS A 11 -27.46 -1.14 -0.01
N ILE A 12 -27.05 0.04 0.46
CA ILE A 12 -26.06 0.88 -0.22
C ILE A 12 -24.71 0.16 -0.31
N ALA A 13 -24.30 -0.52 0.77
CA ALA A 13 -23.06 -1.29 0.79
C ALA A 13 -23.11 -2.42 -0.24
N THR A 14 -24.19 -3.20 -0.27
CA THR A 14 -24.38 -4.30 -1.23
C THR A 14 -24.39 -3.79 -2.67
N HIS A 15 -25.09 -2.68 -2.94
CA HIS A 15 -25.08 -2.04 -4.25
C HIS A 15 -23.66 -1.61 -4.63
N SER A 16 -22.98 -0.87 -3.76
CA SER A 16 -21.62 -0.37 -4.01
C SER A 16 -20.61 -1.50 -4.25
N LEU A 17 -20.75 -2.62 -3.54
CA LEU A 17 -19.92 -3.80 -3.75
C LEU A 17 -20.14 -4.40 -5.14
N LYS A 18 -21.41 -4.55 -5.55
CA LYS A 18 -21.76 -5.05 -6.90
C LYS A 18 -21.26 -4.12 -8.00
N THR A 19 -21.44 -2.81 -7.82
CA THR A 19 -20.94 -1.79 -8.76
C THR A 19 -19.42 -1.89 -8.89
N LEU A 20 -18.69 -1.93 -7.77
CA LEU A 20 -17.24 -2.01 -7.77
C LEU A 20 -16.73 -3.27 -8.49
N PHE A 21 -17.34 -4.43 -8.25
CA PHE A 21 -16.98 -5.68 -8.92
C PHE A 21 -17.54 -5.80 -10.35
N GLY A 22 -18.42 -4.91 -10.78
CA GLY A 22 -18.85 -4.80 -12.18
C GLY A 22 -17.83 -4.07 -13.07
N GLU A 23 -16.97 -3.25 -12.47
CA GLU A 23 -16.02 -2.40 -13.19
C GLU A 23 -14.78 -3.20 -13.66
N LYS A 24 -14.62 -3.33 -14.99
CA LYS A 24 -13.47 -4.01 -15.61
C LYS A 24 -12.14 -3.41 -15.18
N THR A 25 -12.07 -2.09 -15.06
CA THR A 25 -10.86 -1.37 -14.67
C THR A 25 -10.41 -1.77 -13.26
N VAL A 26 -11.37 -1.92 -12.33
CA VAL A 26 -11.07 -2.32 -10.95
C VAL A 26 -10.52 -3.75 -10.93
N TRP A 27 -11.14 -4.67 -11.67
CA TRP A 27 -10.63 -6.03 -11.82
C TRP A 27 -9.24 -6.11 -12.44
N LEU A 28 -8.96 -5.29 -13.45
CA LEU A 28 -7.65 -5.26 -14.10
C LEU A 28 -6.55 -4.86 -13.10
N PHE A 29 -6.79 -3.83 -12.29
CA PHE A 29 -5.84 -3.38 -11.28
C PHE A 29 -5.70 -4.39 -10.12
N ILE A 30 -6.81 -4.97 -9.64
CA ILE A 30 -6.78 -6.02 -8.62
C ILE A 30 -5.99 -7.23 -9.11
N LEU A 31 -6.28 -7.71 -10.32
CA LEU A 31 -5.58 -8.84 -10.93
C LEU A 31 -4.09 -8.54 -11.08
N LEU A 32 -3.74 -7.37 -11.62
CA LEU A 32 -2.36 -6.95 -11.76
C LEU A 32 -1.64 -6.93 -10.40
N PHE A 33 -2.26 -6.36 -9.37
CA PHE A 33 -1.71 -6.33 -8.02
C PHE A 33 -1.50 -7.75 -7.47
N THR A 34 -2.50 -8.62 -7.56
CA THR A 34 -2.40 -10.01 -7.09
C THR A 34 -1.31 -10.77 -7.82
N VAL A 35 -1.21 -10.62 -9.15
CA VAL A 35 -0.15 -11.24 -9.96
C VAL A 35 1.22 -10.77 -9.51
N LEU A 36 1.40 -9.47 -9.24
CA LEU A 36 2.68 -8.94 -8.77
C LEU A 36 3.05 -9.43 -7.36
N VAL A 37 2.09 -9.56 -6.46
CA VAL A 37 2.31 -10.15 -5.12
C VAL A 37 2.75 -11.61 -5.25
N VAL A 38 2.05 -12.41 -6.07
CA VAL A 38 2.40 -13.81 -6.31
C VAL A 38 3.79 -13.91 -6.95
N LEU A 39 4.08 -13.09 -7.96
CA LEU A 39 5.37 -13.06 -8.62
C LEU A 39 6.49 -12.66 -7.65
N SER A 40 6.25 -11.67 -6.79
CA SER A 40 7.19 -11.27 -5.74
C SER A 40 7.56 -12.44 -4.85
N ALA A 41 6.54 -13.14 -4.36
CA ALA A 41 6.71 -14.24 -3.43
C ALA A 41 7.41 -15.44 -4.11
N TYR A 42 7.06 -15.71 -5.37
CA TYR A 42 7.72 -16.71 -6.21
C TYR A 42 9.19 -16.37 -6.48
N LEU A 43 9.51 -15.12 -6.82
CA LEU A 43 10.90 -14.70 -7.08
C LEU A 43 11.76 -14.81 -5.81
N GLY A 44 11.22 -14.42 -4.65
CA GLY A 44 11.88 -14.63 -3.37
C GLY A 44 12.16 -16.11 -3.12
N TRP A 45 11.14 -16.96 -3.27
CA TRP A 45 11.23 -18.42 -3.13
C TRP A 45 12.29 -19.03 -4.06
N SER A 46 12.24 -18.69 -5.35
CA SER A 46 13.14 -19.24 -6.37
C SER A 46 14.58 -18.82 -6.14
N ALA A 47 14.82 -17.57 -5.72
CA ALA A 47 16.16 -17.07 -5.43
C ALA A 47 16.79 -17.84 -4.27
N ASN A 48 16.07 -18.01 -3.15
CA ASN A 48 16.61 -18.73 -2.00
C ASN A 48 16.83 -20.21 -2.28
N THR A 49 15.92 -20.85 -3.01
CA THR A 49 16.10 -22.26 -3.43
C THR A 49 17.36 -22.42 -4.30
N THR A 50 17.62 -21.46 -5.18
CA THR A 50 18.82 -21.47 -6.05
C THR A 50 20.10 -21.27 -5.24
N VAL A 51 20.11 -20.31 -4.30
CA VAL A 51 21.27 -20.06 -3.43
C VAL A 51 21.55 -21.26 -2.53
N ASP A 52 20.51 -21.90 -1.97
CA ASP A 52 20.65 -23.09 -1.13
C ASP A 52 21.22 -24.28 -1.88
N ALA A 53 20.81 -24.47 -3.15
CA ALA A 53 21.37 -25.50 -4.03
C ALA A 53 22.86 -25.25 -4.32
N ILE A 54 23.23 -24.02 -4.70
CA ILE A 54 24.62 -23.62 -4.94
C ILE A 54 25.47 -23.80 -3.67
N TYR A 55 24.94 -23.41 -2.51
CA TYR A 55 25.62 -23.61 -1.23
C TYR A 55 25.85 -25.09 -0.92
N THR A 56 24.86 -25.94 -1.17
CA THR A 56 24.96 -27.39 -0.95
C THR A 56 26.06 -28.01 -1.81
N ASP A 57 26.12 -27.64 -3.09
CA ASP A 57 27.17 -28.09 -4.01
C ASP A 57 28.56 -27.58 -3.57
N ALA A 58 28.67 -26.31 -3.22
CA ALA A 58 29.91 -25.70 -2.73
C ALA A 58 30.39 -26.33 -1.41
N LYS A 59 29.47 -26.62 -0.49
CA LYS A 59 29.74 -27.32 0.77
C LYS A 59 30.33 -28.71 0.52
N GLN A 60 29.75 -29.49 -0.41
CA GLN A 60 30.29 -30.80 -0.76
C GLN A 60 31.69 -30.70 -1.35
N TYR A 61 31.95 -29.69 -2.19
CA TYR A 61 33.29 -29.44 -2.74
C TYR A 61 34.31 -29.08 -1.64
N LEU A 62 33.96 -28.18 -0.72
CA LEU A 62 34.84 -27.77 0.38
C LEU A 62 35.15 -28.92 1.35
N LEU A 63 34.16 -29.76 1.66
CA LEU A 63 34.36 -30.96 2.48
C LEU A 63 35.33 -31.95 1.82
N LYS A 64 35.23 -32.16 0.50
CA LYS A 64 36.16 -33.01 -0.26
C LYS A 64 37.58 -32.43 -0.31
N ALA A 65 37.69 -31.10 -0.35
CA ALA A 65 38.97 -30.38 -0.35
C ALA A 65 39.60 -30.23 1.04
N GLY A 66 38.95 -30.68 2.12
CA GLY A 66 39.42 -30.51 3.50
C GLY A 66 39.38 -29.06 4.01
N ASN A 67 38.66 -28.18 3.32
CA ASN A 67 38.54 -26.76 3.68
C ASN A 67 37.37 -26.54 4.65
N PRO A 68 37.46 -25.51 5.53
CA PRO A 68 36.35 -25.15 6.41
C PRO A 68 35.12 -24.71 5.59
N VAL A 69 33.94 -25.15 6.02
CA VAL A 69 32.66 -24.83 5.36
C VAL A 69 32.07 -23.57 6.02
N PRO A 70 31.84 -22.49 5.27
CA PRO A 70 31.17 -21.30 5.81
C PRO A 70 29.68 -21.58 6.11
N PRO A 71 29.02 -20.78 6.97
CA PRO A 71 27.59 -20.89 7.22
C PRO A 71 26.76 -20.69 5.93
N ASN A 72 25.52 -21.20 5.93
CA ASN A 72 24.62 -21.08 4.79
C ASN A 72 24.12 -19.62 4.68
N PRO A 73 24.40 -18.92 3.57
CA PRO A 73 24.00 -17.51 3.42
C PRO A 73 22.47 -17.30 3.44
N VAL A 74 21.67 -18.32 3.10
CA VAL A 74 20.20 -18.25 3.19
C VAL A 74 19.76 -18.13 4.64
N MET A 75 20.47 -18.78 5.56
CA MET A 75 20.17 -18.80 6.99
C MET A 75 20.73 -17.58 7.73
N ASP A 76 21.70 -16.88 7.13
CA ASP A 76 22.28 -15.65 7.71
C ASP A 76 21.39 -14.43 7.46
N SER A 77 20.47 -14.50 6.49
CA SER A 77 19.52 -13.43 6.16
C SER A 77 18.15 -13.66 6.80
N SER A 78 17.44 -12.58 7.14
CA SER A 78 16.06 -12.72 7.63
C SER A 78 15.15 -13.32 6.54
N PRO A 79 14.33 -14.32 6.86
CA PRO A 79 13.27 -14.83 5.99
C PRO A 79 12.36 -13.75 5.41
N LEU A 80 12.04 -12.71 6.19
CA LEU A 80 11.11 -11.67 5.75
C LEU A 80 11.72 -10.78 4.65
N SER A 81 13.05 -10.71 4.57
CA SER A 81 13.75 -9.90 3.58
C SER A 81 13.51 -10.38 2.14
N MET A 82 13.09 -11.64 1.97
CA MET A 82 12.64 -12.21 0.70
C MET A 82 11.46 -11.45 0.10
N LEU A 83 10.66 -10.82 0.96
CA LEU A 83 9.46 -10.07 0.59
C LEU A 83 9.71 -8.58 0.36
N ARG A 84 10.97 -8.12 0.36
CA ARG A 84 11.33 -6.68 0.23
C ARG A 84 10.64 -5.96 -0.94
N ASN A 85 10.42 -6.64 -2.06
CA ASN A 85 9.80 -6.05 -3.24
C ASN A 85 8.31 -5.72 -3.04
N LEU A 86 7.66 -6.30 -2.02
CA LEU A 86 6.27 -5.98 -1.69
C LEU A 86 6.11 -4.49 -1.35
N SER A 87 7.07 -3.86 -0.68
CA SER A 87 6.97 -2.43 -0.34
C SER A 87 6.76 -1.58 -1.60
N VAL A 88 7.49 -1.88 -2.67
CA VAL A 88 7.38 -1.21 -3.96
C VAL A 88 6.03 -1.51 -4.62
N TYR A 89 5.56 -2.76 -4.59
CA TYR A 89 4.30 -3.13 -5.24
C TYR A 89 3.07 -2.55 -4.53
N PHE A 90 3.06 -2.53 -3.20
CA PHE A 90 2.05 -1.81 -2.41
C PHE A 90 2.17 -0.30 -2.62
N GLY A 91 3.39 0.22 -2.64
CA GLY A 91 3.73 1.62 -2.83
C GLY A 91 3.23 2.21 -4.15
N LEU A 92 3.32 1.41 -5.22
CA LEU A 92 3.00 1.82 -6.58
C LEU A 92 1.64 1.33 -7.05
N ILE A 93 1.52 0.03 -7.25
CA ILE A 93 0.33 -0.56 -7.87
C ILE A 93 -0.82 -0.63 -6.86
N GLY A 94 -0.53 -1.00 -5.61
CA GLY A 94 -1.54 -1.03 -4.53
C GLY A 94 -2.22 0.32 -4.32
N VAL A 95 -1.45 1.41 -4.29
CA VAL A 95 -2.01 2.77 -4.21
C VAL A 95 -2.85 3.13 -5.43
N LEU A 96 -2.39 2.81 -6.64
CA LEU A 96 -3.18 3.05 -7.85
C LEU A 96 -4.53 2.30 -7.81
N VAL A 97 -4.54 1.04 -7.37
CA VAL A 97 -5.77 0.27 -7.16
C VAL A 97 -6.67 1.01 -6.17
N ALA A 98 -6.14 1.45 -5.03
CA ALA A 98 -6.91 2.16 -4.01
C ALA A 98 -7.49 3.50 -4.52
N ILE A 99 -6.71 4.29 -5.27
CA ILE A 99 -7.17 5.54 -5.89
C ILE A 99 -8.32 5.26 -6.87
N VAL A 100 -8.15 4.29 -7.77
CA VAL A 100 -9.18 3.92 -8.76
C VAL A 100 -10.45 3.42 -8.08
N MET A 101 -10.34 2.55 -7.06
CA MET A 101 -11.49 2.06 -6.30
C MET A 101 -12.22 3.20 -5.58
N GLY A 102 -11.48 4.08 -4.90
CA GLY A 102 -12.05 5.24 -4.20
C GLY A 102 -12.78 6.20 -5.15
N TYR A 103 -12.20 6.45 -6.33
CA TYR A 103 -12.83 7.22 -7.39
C TYR A 103 -14.10 6.55 -7.93
N GLN A 104 -14.04 5.28 -8.34
CA GLN A 104 -15.16 4.58 -8.98
C GLN A 104 -16.38 4.48 -8.06
N LEU A 105 -16.17 4.27 -6.76
CA LEU A 105 -17.27 4.15 -5.78
C LEU A 105 -18.19 5.37 -5.72
N ILE A 106 -17.69 6.56 -6.06
CA ILE A 106 -18.48 7.80 -6.05
C ILE A 106 -18.79 8.26 -7.47
N ALA A 107 -17.84 8.12 -8.39
CA ALA A 107 -18.00 8.56 -9.77
C ALA A 107 -19.14 7.83 -10.48
N GLU A 108 -19.35 6.54 -10.20
CA GLU A 108 -20.39 5.75 -10.87
C GLU A 108 -21.80 6.17 -10.47
N ASP A 109 -22.04 6.42 -9.17
CA ASP A 109 -23.34 6.90 -8.69
C ASP A 109 -23.67 8.31 -9.26
N ARG A 110 -22.63 9.12 -9.48
CA ARG A 110 -22.77 10.43 -10.15
C ARG A 110 -23.12 10.26 -11.63
N LYS A 111 -22.30 9.52 -12.38
CA LYS A 111 -22.48 9.32 -13.83
C LYS A 111 -23.83 8.71 -14.19
N SER A 112 -24.28 7.73 -13.40
CA SER A 112 -25.58 7.07 -13.57
C SER A 112 -26.78 7.94 -13.15
N GLY A 113 -26.56 9.08 -12.50
CA GLY A 113 -27.63 10.00 -12.10
C GLY A 113 -28.53 9.46 -10.99
N VAL A 114 -28.10 8.43 -10.25
CA VAL A 114 -28.91 7.75 -9.24
C VAL A 114 -28.90 8.44 -7.87
N LEU A 115 -28.04 9.44 -7.66
CA LEU A 115 -27.93 10.16 -6.39
C LEU A 115 -29.25 10.74 -5.85
N PRO A 116 -30.14 11.38 -6.66
CA PRO A 116 -31.42 11.88 -6.16
C PRO A 116 -32.31 10.74 -5.66
N LEU A 117 -32.30 9.59 -6.34
CA LEU A 117 -33.07 8.41 -5.94
C LEU A 117 -32.54 7.82 -4.62
N ILE A 118 -31.21 7.72 -4.47
CA ILE A 118 -30.60 7.30 -3.21
C ILE A 118 -30.99 8.26 -2.08
N ALA A 119 -30.96 9.58 -2.34
CA ALA A 119 -31.31 10.60 -1.35
C ALA A 119 -32.73 10.47 -0.79
N THR A 120 -33.71 10.03 -1.59
CA THR A 120 -35.09 9.83 -1.11
C THR A 120 -35.24 8.72 -0.06
N ARG A 121 -34.25 7.81 0.04
CA ARG A 121 -34.28 6.65 0.94
C ARG A 121 -33.31 6.76 2.12
N LEU A 122 -32.50 7.81 2.17
CA LEU A 122 -31.52 8.03 3.22
C LEU A 122 -32.14 8.71 4.43
N THR A 123 -31.84 8.20 5.64
CA THR A 123 -32.21 8.89 6.88
C THR A 123 -31.18 9.98 7.19
N SER A 124 -29.91 9.75 6.84
CA SER A 124 -28.84 10.74 6.95
C SER A 124 -27.82 10.62 5.81
N ARG A 125 -27.18 11.73 5.42
CA ARG A 125 -26.09 11.71 4.41
C ARG A 125 -24.84 10.98 4.91
N ARG A 126 -24.68 10.89 6.23
CA ARG A 126 -23.58 10.14 6.87
C ARG A 126 -23.73 8.64 6.69
N GLU A 127 -24.95 8.10 6.59
CA GLU A 127 -25.15 6.67 6.27
C GLU A 127 -24.57 6.31 4.90
N TYR A 128 -24.74 7.17 3.90
CA TYR A 128 -24.15 6.97 2.58
C TYR A 128 -22.62 7.03 2.64
N ALA A 129 -22.06 8.03 3.34
CA ALA A 129 -20.61 8.16 3.53
C ALA A 129 -20.00 6.92 4.22
N CYS A 130 -20.57 6.50 5.34
CA CYS A 130 -20.12 5.32 6.09
C CYS A 130 -20.25 4.03 5.27
N ALA A 131 -21.32 3.87 4.48
CA ALA A 131 -21.46 2.71 3.60
C ALA A 131 -20.36 2.68 2.53
N LYS A 132 -20.07 3.82 1.87
CA LYS A 132 -19.04 3.91 0.83
C LYS A 132 -17.64 3.67 1.38
N VAL A 133 -17.29 4.33 2.49
CA VAL A 133 -16.01 4.15 3.17
C VAL A 133 -15.87 2.72 3.71
N GLY A 134 -16.95 2.14 4.26
CA GLY A 134 -16.96 0.77 4.76
C GLY A 134 -16.72 -0.27 3.65
N VAL A 135 -17.38 -0.13 2.49
CA VAL A 135 -17.14 -1.01 1.34
C VAL A 135 -15.72 -0.88 0.81
N PHE A 136 -15.23 0.35 0.64
CA PHE A 136 -13.85 0.59 0.21
C PHE A 136 -12.84 -0.06 1.15
N SER A 137 -12.94 0.24 2.44
CA SER A 137 -12.06 -0.32 3.47
C SER A 137 -12.14 -1.84 3.53
N GLY A 138 -13.35 -2.41 3.44
CA GLY A 138 -13.55 -3.86 3.45
C GLY A 138 -12.93 -4.58 2.26
N VAL A 139 -13.12 -4.05 1.04
CA VAL A 139 -12.52 -4.64 -0.18
C VAL A 139 -11.00 -4.48 -0.17
N LEU A 140 -10.49 -3.32 0.26
CA LEU A 140 -9.05 -3.10 0.37
C LEU A 140 -8.42 -4.02 1.44
N ALA A 141 -9.09 -4.23 2.58
CA ALA A 141 -8.65 -5.16 3.62
C ALA A 141 -8.67 -6.62 3.14
N LEU A 142 -9.66 -7.01 2.32
CA LEU A 142 -9.67 -8.33 1.70
C LEU A 142 -8.48 -8.51 0.75
N LEU A 143 -8.16 -7.48 -0.05
CA LEU A 143 -7.01 -7.51 -0.95
C LEU A 143 -5.68 -7.66 -0.19
N THR A 144 -5.50 -6.92 0.91
CA THR A 144 -4.31 -7.06 1.76
C THR A 144 -4.26 -8.40 2.48
N LEU A 145 -5.41 -8.94 2.90
CA LEU A 145 -5.49 -10.27 3.50
C LEU A 145 -5.09 -11.37 2.50
N ILE A 146 -5.56 -11.28 1.24
CA ILE A 146 -5.14 -12.22 0.18
C ILE A 146 -3.62 -12.16 0.00
N SER A 147 -3.02 -10.97 -0.02
CA SER A 147 -1.57 -10.81 -0.07
C SER A 147 -0.86 -11.48 1.12
N LEU A 148 -1.37 -11.26 2.34
CA LEU A 148 -0.83 -11.87 3.55
C LEU A 148 -0.86 -13.40 3.48
N LEU A 149 -1.98 -13.98 3.01
CA LEU A 149 -2.14 -15.42 2.86
C LEU A 149 -1.18 -15.99 1.79
N VAL A 150 -1.01 -15.30 0.66
CA VAL A 150 -0.04 -15.70 -0.37
C VAL A 150 1.38 -15.71 0.19
N CYS A 151 1.76 -14.66 0.94
CA CYS A 151 3.07 -14.58 1.59
C CYS A 151 3.26 -15.71 2.61
N GLY A 152 2.25 -15.96 3.45
CA GLY A 152 2.27 -17.06 4.42
C GLY A 152 2.42 -18.44 3.75
N LEU A 153 1.70 -18.66 2.63
CA LEU A 153 1.79 -19.90 1.87
C LEU A 153 3.21 -20.14 1.33
N VAL A 154 3.91 -19.10 0.86
CA VAL A 154 5.28 -19.23 0.38
C VAL A 154 6.23 -19.71 1.48
N PHE A 155 6.08 -19.24 2.71
CA PHE A 155 6.90 -19.73 3.83
C PHE A 155 6.55 -21.16 4.25
N VAL A 156 5.28 -21.57 4.15
CA VAL A 156 4.90 -22.98 4.38
C VAL A 156 5.52 -23.90 3.33
N CYS A 157 5.65 -23.43 2.08
CA CYS A 157 6.26 -24.18 0.99
C CYS A 157 7.81 -24.21 1.04
N LEU A 158 8.45 -23.49 1.96
CA LEU A 158 9.91 -23.48 2.17
C LEU A 158 10.26 -24.26 3.45
N PRO A 159 10.42 -25.60 3.38
CA PRO A 159 10.63 -26.42 4.58
C PRO A 159 11.93 -26.10 5.33
N SER A 160 12.91 -25.45 4.69
CA SER A 160 14.17 -25.03 5.32
C SER A 160 14.07 -23.71 6.11
N ILE A 161 12.97 -22.96 5.97
CA ILE A 161 12.81 -21.63 6.55
C ILE A 161 11.56 -21.61 7.44
N SER A 162 11.77 -21.63 8.76
CA SER A 162 10.69 -21.46 9.73
C SER A 162 10.55 -20.00 10.14
N LEU A 163 9.33 -19.45 10.05
CA LEU A 163 9.04 -18.15 10.64
C LEU A 163 8.94 -18.26 12.17
N SER A 164 9.63 -17.36 12.87
CA SER A 164 9.41 -17.19 14.30
C SER A 164 8.07 -16.49 14.59
N GLY A 165 7.54 -16.63 15.80
CA GLY A 165 6.31 -15.94 16.21
C GLY A 165 6.42 -14.41 16.12
N SER A 166 7.61 -13.84 16.35
CA SER A 166 7.85 -12.41 16.17
C SER A 166 7.81 -11.98 14.70
N GLN A 167 8.33 -12.81 13.79
CA GLN A 167 8.31 -12.56 12.36
C GLN A 167 6.90 -12.67 11.77
N LEU A 168 6.07 -13.58 12.28
CA LEU A 168 4.66 -13.65 11.90
C LEU A 168 3.92 -12.36 12.30
N ARG A 169 4.20 -11.82 13.49
CA ARG A 169 3.66 -10.53 13.94
C ARG A 169 4.15 -9.38 13.05
N GLN A 170 5.45 -9.31 12.74
CA GLN A 170 6.00 -8.28 11.85
C GLN A 170 5.36 -8.32 10.45
N LEU A 171 5.11 -9.53 9.91
CA LEU A 171 4.44 -9.70 8.62
C LEU A 171 3.00 -9.16 8.65
N PHE A 172 2.28 -9.39 9.76
CA PHE A 172 0.95 -8.81 9.96
C PHE A 172 1.00 -7.28 10.09
N GLU A 173 1.93 -6.76 10.89
CA GLU A 173 2.15 -5.31 11.05
C GLU A 173 2.48 -4.65 9.71
N PHE A 174 3.32 -5.28 8.87
CA PHE A 174 3.63 -4.79 7.53
C PHE A 174 2.37 -4.66 6.68
N HIS A 175 1.53 -5.69 6.64
CA HIS A 175 0.27 -5.66 5.88
C HIS A 175 -0.73 -4.64 6.44
N PHE A 176 -0.74 -4.41 7.75
CA PHE A 176 -1.54 -3.37 8.38
C PHE A 176 -1.08 -1.96 7.94
N PHE A 177 0.22 -1.68 7.96
CA PHE A 177 0.74 -0.39 7.49
C PHE A 177 0.58 -0.21 5.98
N ALA A 178 0.75 -1.28 5.20
CA ALA A 178 0.49 -1.26 3.76
C ALA A 178 -0.99 -0.96 3.45
N TYR A 179 -1.91 -1.57 4.21
CA TYR A 179 -3.34 -1.23 4.15
C TYR A 179 -3.57 0.25 4.47
N ALA A 180 -3.04 0.77 5.58
CA ALA A 180 -3.24 2.16 5.98
C ALA A 180 -2.67 3.15 4.95
N TYR A 181 -1.49 2.85 4.40
CA TYR A 181 -0.85 3.65 3.35
C TYR A 181 -1.70 3.70 2.07
N MET A 182 -2.15 2.55 1.55
CA MET A 182 -3.04 2.52 0.38
C MET A 182 -4.38 3.20 0.66
N ALA A 183 -4.97 2.94 1.84
CA ALA A 183 -6.26 3.49 2.22
C ALA A 183 -6.22 5.01 2.30
N THR A 184 -5.11 5.60 2.74
CA THR A 184 -4.89 7.06 2.75
C THR A 184 -5.19 7.67 1.37
N PHE A 185 -4.54 7.16 0.32
CA PHE A 185 -4.72 7.69 -1.03
C PHE A 185 -6.09 7.36 -1.64
N GLY A 186 -6.63 6.16 -1.38
CA GLY A 186 -7.96 5.80 -1.88
C GLY A 186 -9.09 6.58 -1.22
N LEU A 187 -9.02 6.83 0.09
CA LEU A 187 -9.97 7.69 0.81
C LEU A 187 -9.84 9.14 0.34
N PHE A 188 -8.62 9.64 0.15
CA PHE A 188 -8.40 10.96 -0.42
C PHE A 188 -9.02 11.07 -1.82
N ALA A 189 -8.82 10.08 -2.70
CA ALA A 189 -9.43 10.03 -4.02
C ALA A 189 -10.97 10.01 -3.96
N MET A 190 -11.54 9.25 -3.02
CA MET A 190 -12.98 9.22 -2.77
C MET A 190 -13.51 10.61 -2.38
N GLY A 191 -12.84 11.29 -1.46
CA GLY A 191 -13.19 12.65 -1.04
C GLY A 191 -13.07 13.68 -2.17
N CYS A 192 -11.97 13.63 -2.94
CA CYS A 192 -11.80 14.46 -4.15
C CYS A 192 -12.94 14.23 -5.14
N THR A 193 -13.37 12.98 -5.32
CA THR A 193 -14.45 12.63 -6.24
C THR A 193 -15.81 13.12 -5.77
N ALA A 194 -16.07 13.16 -4.46
CA ALA A 194 -17.28 13.73 -3.90
C ALA A 194 -17.32 15.27 -4.04
N PHE A 195 -16.17 15.94 -3.93
CA PHE A 195 -16.09 17.40 -3.95
C PHE A 195 -15.94 18.00 -5.36
N ALA A 196 -15.27 17.30 -6.27
CA ALA A 196 -14.91 17.83 -7.58
C ALA A 196 -16.13 18.11 -8.47
N LYS A 197 -16.11 19.26 -9.15
CA LYS A 197 -17.13 19.62 -10.14
C LYS A 197 -16.92 18.90 -11.47
N LYS A 198 -15.66 18.68 -11.88
CA LYS A 198 -15.28 18.04 -13.14
C LYS A 198 -14.69 16.65 -12.90
N GLN A 199 -14.98 15.72 -13.80
CA GLN A 199 -14.48 14.35 -13.72
C GLN A 199 -12.95 14.29 -13.77
N SER A 200 -12.32 15.07 -14.66
CA SER A 200 -10.86 15.08 -14.80
C SER A 200 -10.19 15.55 -13.50
N ILE A 201 -10.77 16.53 -12.80
CA ILE A 201 -10.24 17.01 -11.52
C ILE A 201 -10.36 15.92 -10.45
N ALA A 202 -11.50 15.22 -10.38
CA ALA A 202 -11.73 14.16 -9.41
C ALA A 202 -10.65 13.07 -9.42
N LEU A 203 -10.16 12.72 -10.62
CA LEU A 203 -9.16 11.67 -10.82
C LEU A 203 -7.73 12.20 -10.83
N LEU A 204 -7.47 13.33 -11.51
CA LEU A 204 -6.11 13.85 -11.65
C LEU A 204 -5.56 14.40 -10.33
N THR A 205 -6.39 15.00 -9.47
CA THR A 205 -5.91 15.54 -8.18
C THR A 205 -5.29 14.46 -7.27
N PRO A 206 -5.95 13.34 -6.95
CA PRO A 206 -5.35 12.31 -6.11
C PRO A 206 -4.14 11.64 -6.76
N ILE A 207 -4.15 11.43 -8.08
CA ILE A 207 -2.99 10.88 -8.80
C ILE A 207 -1.79 11.82 -8.72
N SER A 208 -1.98 13.11 -9.02
CA SER A 208 -0.90 14.11 -8.97
C SER A 208 -0.34 14.25 -7.55
N LEU A 209 -1.20 14.26 -6.52
CA LEU A 209 -0.73 14.32 -5.14
C LEU A 209 0.11 13.08 -4.79
N TRP A 210 -0.37 11.89 -5.16
CA TRP A 210 0.37 10.65 -4.95
C TRP A 210 1.72 10.64 -5.68
N LEU A 211 1.78 11.11 -6.93
CA LEU A 211 3.04 11.21 -7.69
C LEU A 211 4.03 12.19 -7.03
N ILE A 212 3.55 13.34 -6.55
CA ILE A 212 4.39 14.30 -5.83
C ILE A 212 4.97 13.65 -4.57
N ILE A 213 4.14 12.99 -3.77
CA ILE A 213 4.56 12.37 -2.50
C ILE A 213 5.50 11.18 -2.75
N THR A 214 5.30 10.43 -3.83
CA THR A 214 6.01 9.17 -4.10
C THR A 214 7.31 9.36 -4.89
N PHE A 215 7.38 10.38 -5.75
CA PHE A 215 8.55 10.59 -6.62
C PHE A 215 9.24 11.91 -6.38
N ILE A 216 8.50 13.02 -6.26
CA ILE A 216 9.11 14.35 -6.16
C ILE A 216 9.69 14.58 -4.77
N LEU A 217 8.92 14.34 -3.70
CA LEU A 217 9.42 14.54 -2.32
C LEU A 217 10.66 13.70 -2.04
N PRO A 218 10.70 12.39 -2.38
CA PRO A 218 11.89 11.60 -2.13
C PRO A 218 13.10 12.11 -2.88
N SER A 219 12.96 12.55 -4.13
CA SER A 219 14.06 13.14 -4.90
C SER A 219 14.59 14.45 -4.31
N LEU A 220 13.74 15.27 -3.67
CA LEU A 220 14.17 16.49 -2.98
C LEU A 220 14.91 16.20 -1.66
N MET A 221 14.55 15.11 -1.01
CA MET A 221 15.16 14.66 0.25
C MET A 221 16.37 13.73 0.03
N ALA A 222 16.52 13.18 -1.16
CA ALA A 222 17.59 12.25 -1.48
C ALA A 222 18.91 13.01 -1.63
N ASN A 223 19.75 12.84 -0.61
CA ASN A 223 21.12 13.31 -0.66
C ASN A 223 21.96 12.24 -1.37
N VAL A 224 22.00 12.28 -2.70
CA VAL A 224 22.77 11.31 -3.51
C VAL A 224 24.03 11.99 -4.01
N ASN A 225 25.18 11.33 -3.87
CA ASN A 225 26.40 11.82 -4.49
C ASN A 225 26.22 11.84 -6.03
N PRO A 226 26.41 12.97 -6.73
CA PRO A 226 26.25 13.05 -8.18
C PRO A 226 27.05 11.99 -8.95
N THR A 227 28.20 11.56 -8.40
CA THR A 227 29.02 10.51 -8.99
C THR A 227 28.47 9.10 -8.74
N ALA A 228 27.81 8.85 -7.61
CA ALA A 228 27.13 7.58 -7.32
C ALA A 228 25.88 7.38 -8.19
N ALA A 229 25.24 8.47 -8.64
CA ALA A 229 24.14 8.41 -9.60
C ALA A 229 24.61 7.96 -11.01
N ILE A 230 25.89 8.18 -11.35
CA ILE A 230 26.49 7.80 -12.64
C ILE A 230 27.25 6.47 -12.54
N ASN A 231 27.81 6.15 -11.37
CA ASN A 231 28.58 4.93 -11.15
C ASN A 231 28.31 4.33 -9.73
N PRO A 232 27.55 3.24 -9.62
CA PRO A 232 27.09 2.72 -8.33
C PRO A 232 28.20 2.12 -7.43
N ILE A 233 29.44 1.98 -7.91
CA ILE A 233 30.60 1.59 -7.07
C ILE A 233 31.26 2.76 -6.33
N SER A 234 30.85 4.01 -6.57
CA SER A 234 31.38 5.21 -5.90
C SER A 234 30.77 5.52 -4.52
N THR A 235 30.08 4.56 -3.89
CA THR A 235 29.46 4.70 -2.55
C THR A 235 30.45 4.87 -1.39
N LEU A 236 31.76 4.94 -1.67
CA LEU A 236 32.82 5.11 -0.66
C LEU A 236 33.02 6.57 -0.22
N VAL A 237 32.37 7.54 -0.87
CA VAL A 237 32.45 8.96 -0.47
C VAL A 237 31.21 9.30 0.37
N PRO A 238 31.40 9.82 1.61
CA PRO A 238 30.28 10.20 2.46
C PRO A 238 29.39 11.22 1.73
N VAL A 239 28.09 11.00 1.86
CA VAL A 239 27.05 11.81 1.26
C VAL A 239 27.20 13.27 1.72
N PRO A 240 27.08 14.29 0.84
CA PRO A 240 27.29 15.69 1.21
C PRO A 240 26.28 16.17 2.26
N ASP A 241 26.64 16.18 3.54
CA ASP A 241 25.75 16.69 4.61
C ASP A 241 25.70 18.23 4.57
N SER A 242 24.76 18.75 3.78
CA SER A 242 24.55 20.19 3.63
C SER A 242 23.39 20.65 4.50
N ALA A 243 23.50 21.88 5.05
CA ALA A 243 22.43 22.50 5.84
C ALA A 243 21.08 22.53 5.10
N PHE A 244 21.10 22.63 3.76
CA PHE A 244 19.89 22.52 2.94
C PHE A 244 19.19 21.16 3.16
N PHE A 245 19.90 20.04 3.06
CA PHE A 245 19.30 18.71 3.22
C PHE A 245 18.81 18.48 4.65
N THR A 246 19.51 18.96 5.67
CA THR A 246 19.04 18.87 7.06
C THR A 246 17.72 19.63 7.25
N ILE A 247 17.62 20.85 6.72
CA ILE A 247 16.41 21.68 6.82
C ILE A 247 15.26 21.03 6.03
N VAL A 248 15.50 20.67 4.77
CA VAL A 248 14.50 20.05 3.90
C VAL A 248 13.99 18.75 4.50
N HIS A 249 14.88 17.91 5.01
CA HIS A 249 14.50 16.67 5.67
C HIS A 249 13.66 16.94 6.92
N GLY A 250 14.03 17.91 7.76
CA GLY A 250 13.27 18.28 8.96
C GLY A 250 11.83 18.69 8.68
N TYR A 251 11.56 19.44 7.60
CA TYR A 251 10.22 19.89 7.24
C TYR A 251 9.43 18.89 6.40
N LEU A 252 10.08 18.15 5.50
CA LEU A 252 9.40 17.25 4.57
C LEU A 252 9.23 15.83 5.10
N ALA A 253 10.07 15.37 6.04
CA ALA A 253 9.98 14.01 6.58
C ALA A 253 8.59 13.65 7.15
N PRO A 254 7.89 14.52 7.90
CA PRO A 254 6.55 14.18 8.39
C PRO A 254 5.49 13.98 7.31
N ILE A 255 5.68 14.53 6.11
CA ILE A 255 4.73 14.44 4.99
C ILE A 255 5.21 13.52 3.86
N ALA A 256 6.45 13.02 3.92
CA ALA A 256 7.04 12.11 2.97
C ALA A 256 6.52 10.67 3.16
N LEU A 257 5.20 10.48 3.02
CA LEU A 257 4.51 9.22 3.33
C LEU A 257 5.12 8.01 2.61
N ALA A 258 5.59 8.17 1.37
CA ALA A 258 6.23 7.09 0.62
C ALA A 258 7.56 6.64 1.26
N GLN A 259 8.41 7.59 1.67
CA GLN A 259 9.66 7.25 2.39
C GLN A 259 9.37 6.68 3.77
N ASN A 260 8.37 7.20 4.47
CA ASN A 260 7.99 6.70 5.79
C ASN A 260 7.44 5.27 5.70
N PHE A 261 6.64 4.97 4.68
CA PHE A 261 6.17 3.62 4.40
C PHE A 261 7.32 2.67 4.00
N ASP A 262 8.25 3.10 3.16
CA ASP A 262 9.42 2.30 2.79
C ASP A 262 10.32 2.03 3.99
N ALA A 263 10.58 3.03 4.85
CA ALA A 263 11.34 2.87 6.08
C ALA A 263 10.68 1.90 7.07
N ILE A 264 9.35 1.97 7.23
CA ILE A 264 8.58 1.01 8.03
C ILE A 264 8.70 -0.39 7.42
N SER A 265 8.56 -0.50 6.10
CA SER A 265 8.66 -1.77 5.38
C SER A 265 10.05 -2.41 5.53
N ALA A 266 11.11 -1.62 5.42
CA ALA A 266 12.50 -2.07 5.57
C ALA A 266 12.79 -2.65 6.95
N GLN A 267 12.16 -2.10 7.98
CA GLN A 267 12.31 -2.56 9.35
C GLN A 267 11.43 -3.78 9.63
N LEU A 268 10.16 -3.77 9.20
CA LEU A 268 9.23 -4.89 9.43
C LEU A 268 9.58 -6.12 8.58
N LEU A 269 10.15 -5.94 7.39
CA LEU A 269 10.61 -7.01 6.52
C LEU A 269 12.11 -7.30 6.67
N GLU A 270 12.78 -6.66 7.64
CA GLU A 270 14.17 -6.95 8.02
C GLU A 270 15.18 -6.93 6.84
N TYR A 271 14.98 -6.03 5.87
CA TYR A 271 15.91 -5.82 4.74
C TYR A 271 16.71 -4.51 4.84
N GLY A 272 16.32 -3.60 5.74
CA GLY A 272 17.02 -2.35 6.00
C GLY A 272 18.03 -2.47 7.14
N PRO A 273 18.92 -1.46 7.32
CA PRO A 273 19.75 -1.38 8.51
C PRO A 273 18.87 -1.31 9.76
N ILE A 274 19.31 -1.96 10.85
CA ILE A 274 18.64 -1.93 12.16
C ILE A 274 18.74 -0.49 12.71
N LEU A 275 17.77 0.34 12.35
CA LEU A 275 17.64 1.70 12.88
C LEU A 275 16.91 1.63 14.22
N SER A 276 17.67 1.69 15.31
CA SER A 276 17.12 1.83 16.67
C SER A 276 16.73 3.29 16.96
N PRO A 277 15.51 3.59 17.47
CA PRO A 277 14.23 2.90 17.29
C PRO A 277 13.46 3.47 16.07
N LEU A 278 12.43 2.74 15.60
CA LEU A 278 11.40 3.22 14.66
C LEU A 278 10.99 4.65 15.04
N PRO A 279 11.33 5.69 14.25
CA PRO A 279 11.05 7.03 14.71
C PRO A 279 9.53 7.23 14.76
N VAL A 280 9.05 7.76 15.88
CA VAL A 280 7.63 8.08 16.14
C VAL A 280 6.99 8.83 14.97
N ILE A 281 7.82 9.55 14.20
CA ILE A 281 7.47 10.31 13.01
C ILE A 281 6.90 9.42 11.89
N GLN A 282 7.52 8.29 11.54
CA GLN A 282 7.05 7.48 10.41
C GLN A 282 5.65 6.92 10.69
N TRP A 283 5.47 6.31 11.86
CA TRP A 283 4.19 5.70 12.25
C TRP A 283 3.12 6.76 12.43
N GLY A 284 3.48 7.84 13.14
CA GLY A 284 2.61 8.99 13.37
C GLY A 284 2.15 9.63 12.06
N SER A 285 3.04 9.77 11.07
CA SER A 285 2.70 10.34 9.77
C SER A 285 1.66 9.51 9.01
N LEU A 286 1.82 8.18 8.96
CA LEU A 286 0.88 7.30 8.26
C LEU A 286 -0.47 7.26 8.96
N ILE A 287 -0.50 7.15 10.28
CA ILE A 287 -1.75 7.13 11.06
C ILE A 287 -2.47 8.48 10.93
N CYS A 288 -1.74 9.59 11.01
CA CYS A 288 -2.29 10.92 10.82
C CYS A 288 -2.86 11.09 9.41
N ALA A 289 -2.10 10.75 8.37
CA ALA A 289 -2.55 10.87 6.98
C ALA A 289 -3.77 9.98 6.68
N PHE A 290 -3.78 8.75 7.18
CA PHE A 290 -4.93 7.84 7.09
C PHE A 290 -6.17 8.46 7.76
N THR A 291 -6.02 8.95 8.98
CA THR A 291 -7.13 9.54 9.76
C THR A 291 -7.66 10.80 9.08
N LEU A 292 -6.78 11.70 8.64
CA LEU A 292 -7.16 12.91 7.92
C LEU A 292 -7.87 12.59 6.60
N SER A 293 -7.40 11.59 5.86
CA SER A 293 -8.03 11.16 4.60
C SER A 293 -9.39 10.53 4.84
N ALA A 294 -9.55 9.73 5.90
CA ALA A 294 -10.82 9.15 6.30
C ALA A 294 -11.84 10.23 6.69
N LEU A 295 -11.43 11.19 7.53
CA LEU A 295 -12.27 12.32 7.93
C LEU A 295 -12.65 13.18 6.72
N PHE A 296 -11.69 13.47 5.84
CA PHE A 296 -11.93 14.20 4.60
C PHE A 296 -12.93 13.47 3.70
N ALA A 297 -12.79 12.16 3.49
CA ALA A 297 -13.71 11.36 2.69
C ALA A 297 -15.13 11.41 3.26
N VAL A 298 -15.29 11.15 4.57
CA VAL A 298 -16.60 11.16 5.24
C VAL A 298 -17.26 12.53 5.14
N GLU A 299 -16.51 13.61 5.40
CA GLU A 299 -17.04 14.97 5.36
C GLU A 299 -17.37 15.42 3.94
N ALA A 300 -16.49 15.13 2.97
CA ALA A 300 -16.72 15.47 1.56
C ALA A 300 -17.95 14.76 1.00
N ILE A 301 -18.13 13.48 1.30
CA ILE A 301 -19.30 12.71 0.88
C ILE A 301 -20.57 13.21 1.62
N GLY A 302 -20.47 13.48 2.92
CA GLY A 302 -21.59 14.00 3.70
C GLY A 302 -22.12 15.35 3.21
N ARG A 303 -21.23 16.19 2.65
CA ARG A 303 -21.57 17.50 2.06
C ARG A 303 -21.92 17.44 0.57
N MET A 304 -21.77 16.29 -0.08
CA MET A 304 -22.04 16.13 -1.50
C MET A 304 -23.51 16.48 -1.82
N ARG A 305 -23.72 17.22 -2.92
CA ARG A 305 -25.06 17.59 -3.38
C ARG A 305 -25.67 16.40 -4.13
N MET A 306 -26.62 15.73 -3.49
CA MET A 306 -27.28 14.56 -4.08
C MET A 306 -28.33 14.90 -5.15
N GLU A 307 -28.65 16.18 -5.33
CA GLU A 307 -29.66 16.69 -6.26
C GLU A 307 -29.19 16.73 -7.72
N LYS A 308 -27.88 16.64 -7.96
CA LYS A 308 -27.30 16.68 -9.31
C LYS A 308 -26.56 15.38 -9.59
N GLY A 309 -26.94 14.72 -10.69
CA GLY A 309 -26.33 13.46 -11.13
C GLY A 309 -24.89 13.63 -11.60
N ALA A 310 -24.69 14.31 -12.73
CA ALA A 310 -23.40 14.31 -13.42
C ALA A 310 -22.38 15.35 -12.90
N PHE A 311 -21.10 15.11 -13.23
CA PHE A 311 -20.07 16.16 -13.22
C PHE A 311 -20.47 17.28 -14.18
N ASN A 312 -20.06 18.52 -13.88
CA ASN A 312 -20.14 19.60 -14.84
C ASN A 312 -19.02 19.35 -15.87
N GLU A 313 -19.36 19.14 -17.13
CA GLU A 313 -18.36 19.07 -18.22
C GLU A 313 -17.76 20.46 -18.49
#